data_AF-A0A6G2V8I8-F1
#
_entry.id   AF-A0A6G2V8I8-F1
#
_cell.length_a   1.000
_cell.length_b   1.000
_cell.length_c   1.000
_cell.angle_alpha   90.00
_cell.angle_beta   90.00
_cell.angle_gamma   90.00
#
_symmetry.space_group_name_H-M   'P 1'
#
loop_
_entity.id
_entity.type
_entity.pdbx_description
1 polymer ?
#
loop_
_entity_poly.entity_id
_entity_poly.type
_entity_poly.pdbx_seq_one_letter_code
_entity_poly.pdbx_strand_id
1 'polypeptide(L)'
;MQFADRPDAGRRLAEALRPLAQSDPVVLGLPRGGVPVAFRVAQELGAPLDVIVVRKLGVPRHPELGFGAIGEGGVRIISDDIVRRAGVSDSDIAAVQEAEEAELRRRAREFRGDRPRVPLDGRTVVVVDDGIATGATALAACAVARAQGAAHVVLAVPVAPP
;
A
#
# COMPACT_ATOMS: atom_id res chain seq x y z
N MET A 1 3.48 -17.10 16.42
CA MET A 1 3.81 -17.86 15.21
C MET A 1 5.21 -17.46 14.77
N GLN A 2 6.07 -18.40 14.36
CA GLN A 2 7.39 -18.09 13.79
C GLN A 2 7.42 -18.54 12.33
N PHE A 3 7.96 -17.70 11.46
CA PHE A 3 8.23 -17.99 10.05
C PHE A 3 9.74 -18.15 9.87
N ALA A 4 10.16 -19.09 9.01
CA ALA A 4 11.59 -19.30 8.76
C ALA A 4 12.21 -18.13 7.98
N ASP A 5 11.47 -17.61 7.00
CA ASP A 5 11.85 -16.49 6.15
C ASP A 5 10.61 -15.86 5.48
N ARG A 6 10.81 -14.79 4.70
CA ARG A 6 9.72 -14.15 3.93
C ARG A 6 9.05 -15.10 2.93
N PRO A 7 9.78 -15.94 2.17
CA PRO A 7 9.16 -16.98 1.35
C PRO A 7 8.24 -17.95 2.11
N ASP A 8 8.62 -18.40 3.31
CA ASP A 8 7.80 -19.26 4.16
C ASP A 8 6.54 -18.56 4.62
N ALA A 9 6.67 -17.31 5.08
CA ALA A 9 5.54 -16.46 5.42
C ALA A 9 4.59 -16.29 4.22
N GLY A 10 5.14 -16.06 3.03
CA GLY A 10 4.37 -15.90 1.78
C GLY A 10 3.62 -17.17 1.37
N ARG A 11 4.22 -18.36 1.48
CA ARG A 11 3.53 -19.62 1.17
C ARG A 11 2.32 -19.85 2.08
N ARG A 12 2.50 -19.71 3.39
CA ARG A 12 1.42 -19.90 4.37
C ARG A 12 0.32 -18.85 4.22
N LEU A 13 0.70 -17.60 3.93
CA LEU A 13 -0.26 -16.55 3.63
C LEU A 13 -1.05 -16.87 2.36
N ALA A 14 -0.37 -17.37 1.32
CA ALA A 14 -1.01 -17.72 0.06
C ALA A 14 -2.02 -18.88 0.20
N GLU A 15 -1.72 -19.88 1.03
CA GLU A 15 -2.66 -20.97 1.36
C GLU A 15 -3.98 -20.44 1.93
N ALA A 16 -3.90 -19.47 2.85
CA ALA A 16 -5.08 -18.82 3.43
C ALA A 16 -5.86 -17.97 2.40
N LEU A 17 -5.18 -17.47 1.37
CA LEU A 17 -5.77 -16.62 0.32
C LEU A 17 -6.29 -17.39 -0.90
N ARG A 18 -6.07 -18.72 -0.98
CA ARG A 18 -6.52 -19.55 -2.12
C ARG A 18 -7.96 -19.31 -2.59
N PRO A 19 -8.96 -19.12 -1.71
CA PRO A 19 -10.33 -18.84 -2.14
C PRO A 19 -10.45 -17.58 -3.04
N LEU A 20 -9.54 -16.62 -2.90
CA LEU A 20 -9.54 -15.40 -3.71
C LEU A 20 -9.08 -15.62 -5.15
N ALA A 21 -8.45 -16.75 -5.49
CA ALA A 21 -8.02 -17.03 -6.87
C ALA A 21 -9.19 -16.99 -7.86
N GLN A 22 -10.39 -17.39 -7.42
CA GLN A 22 -11.61 -17.37 -8.24
C GLN A 22 -12.10 -15.96 -8.58
N SER A 23 -11.60 -14.94 -7.87
CA SER A 23 -11.95 -13.53 -8.10
C SER A 23 -11.02 -12.82 -9.10
N ASP A 24 -10.07 -13.55 -9.69
CA ASP A 24 -9.04 -13.00 -10.58
C ASP A 24 -8.36 -11.75 -9.96
N PRO A 25 -7.68 -11.91 -8.82
CA PRO A 25 -7.22 -10.76 -8.05
C PRO A 25 -5.98 -10.11 -8.67
N VAL A 26 -5.69 -8.87 -8.27
CA VAL A 26 -4.38 -8.24 -8.46
C VAL A 26 -3.64 -8.23 -7.14
N VAL A 27 -2.39 -8.70 -7.11
CA VAL A 27 -1.57 -8.71 -5.89
C VAL A 27 -0.61 -7.52 -5.90
N LEU A 28 -0.69 -6.70 -4.87
CA LEU A 28 0.13 -5.51 -4.70
C LEU A 28 1.06 -5.66 -3.49
N GLY A 29 2.36 -5.70 -3.72
CA GLY A 29 3.36 -5.72 -2.65
C GLY A 29 3.68 -4.31 -2.14
N LEU A 30 3.68 -4.13 -0.82
CA LEU A 30 4.22 -2.95 -0.16
C LEU A 30 5.76 -3.00 -0.13
N PRO A 31 6.45 -2.04 -0.76
CA PRO A 31 7.92 -2.06 -0.74
C PRO A 31 8.49 -1.69 0.64
N ARG A 32 9.60 -2.29 1.07
CA ARG A 32 10.43 -3.28 0.35
C ARG A 32 10.14 -4.72 0.77
N GLY A 33 9.78 -4.91 2.04
CA GLY A 33 9.65 -6.22 2.68
C GLY A 33 8.46 -7.05 2.20
N GLY A 34 7.33 -6.38 1.93
CA GLY A 34 6.11 -7.02 1.43
C GLY A 34 6.24 -7.60 0.02
N VAL A 35 7.13 -7.09 -0.83
CA VAL A 35 7.23 -7.54 -2.23
C VAL A 35 7.65 -9.01 -2.36
N PRO A 36 8.69 -9.52 -1.68
CA PRO A 36 9.00 -10.95 -1.66
C PRO A 36 7.85 -11.86 -1.18
N VAL A 37 7.04 -11.38 -0.23
CA VAL A 37 5.87 -12.12 0.28
C VAL A 37 4.75 -12.10 -0.77
N ALA A 38 4.46 -10.92 -1.32
CA ALA A 38 3.50 -10.70 -2.39
C ALA A 38 3.80 -11.55 -3.63
N PHE A 39 5.08 -11.72 -3.97
CA PHE A 39 5.51 -12.57 -5.07
C PHE A 39 5.04 -14.02 -4.89
N ARG A 40 5.17 -14.58 -3.68
CA ARG A 40 4.69 -15.94 -3.40
C ARG A 40 3.17 -16.04 -3.45
N VAL A 41 2.48 -15.03 -2.95
CA VAL A 41 1.01 -14.95 -3.02
C VAL A 41 0.55 -14.90 -4.48
N ALA A 42 1.15 -14.03 -5.31
CA ALA A 42 0.81 -13.92 -6.72
C ALA A 42 1.05 -15.22 -7.50
N GLN A 43 2.18 -15.92 -7.25
CA GLN A 43 2.45 -17.21 -7.88
C GLN A 43 1.38 -18.26 -7.55
N GLU A 44 0.98 -18.36 -6.29
CA GLU A 44 -0.01 -19.35 -5.84
C GLU A 44 -1.42 -19.05 -6.39
N LEU A 45 -1.80 -17.77 -6.43
CA LEU A 45 -3.11 -17.35 -6.92
C LEU A 45 -3.19 -17.28 -8.46
N GLY A 46 -2.07 -17.44 -9.17
CA GLY A 46 -2.00 -17.23 -10.63
C GLY A 46 -2.32 -15.79 -11.04
N ALA A 47 -2.02 -14.83 -10.17
CA ALA A 47 -2.44 -13.44 -10.28
C ALA A 47 -1.29 -12.51 -10.74
N PRO A 48 -1.60 -11.38 -11.42
CA PRO A 48 -0.61 -10.35 -11.70
C PRO A 48 -0.05 -9.75 -10.41
N LEU A 49 1.27 -9.53 -10.39
CA LEU A 49 2.00 -8.88 -9.31
C LEU A 49 2.45 -7.48 -9.73
N ASP A 50 2.17 -6.50 -8.87
CA ASP A 50 2.75 -5.16 -8.96
C ASP A 50 3.13 -4.64 -7.57
N VAL A 51 3.76 -3.47 -7.51
CA VAL A 51 4.02 -2.74 -6.27
C VAL A 51 2.96 -1.66 -6.08
N ILE A 52 2.61 -1.38 -4.83
CA ILE A 52 1.85 -0.19 -4.45
C ILE A 52 2.75 0.77 -3.69
N VAL A 53 3.14 1.86 -4.35
CA VAL A 53 3.96 2.90 -3.72
C VAL A 53 3.05 4.00 -3.18
N VAL A 54 3.12 4.23 -1.87
CA VAL A 54 2.37 5.27 -1.18
C VAL A 54 3.27 6.07 -0.26
N ARG A 55 2.88 7.32 -0.01
CA ARG A 55 3.50 8.20 0.98
C ARG A 55 2.44 8.75 1.91
N LYS A 56 2.74 8.80 3.20
CA LYS A 56 1.89 9.50 4.18
C LYS A 56 2.20 10.99 4.11
N LEU A 57 1.19 11.82 4.27
CA LEU A 57 1.36 13.25 4.48
C LEU A 57 1.28 13.50 5.99
N GLY A 58 2.43 13.75 6.60
CA GLY A 58 2.57 13.97 8.05
C GLY A 58 2.35 15.43 8.42
N VAL A 59 1.78 15.69 9.59
CA VAL A 59 1.67 17.05 10.13
C VAL A 59 3.09 17.62 10.35
N PRO A 60 3.44 18.84 9.89
CA PRO A 60 4.83 19.33 9.91
C PRO A 60 5.54 19.22 11.26
N ARG A 61 4.84 19.50 12.37
CA ARG A 61 5.37 19.40 13.74
C ARG A 61 5.20 18.03 14.40
N HIS A 62 4.41 17.14 13.79
CA HIS A 62 4.14 15.79 14.27
C HIS A 62 4.09 14.81 13.09
N PRO A 63 5.23 14.49 12.44
CA PRO A 63 5.24 13.73 11.18
C PRO A 63 4.64 12.32 11.29
N GLU A 64 4.63 11.76 12.50
CA GLU A 64 3.98 10.46 12.78
C GLU A 64 2.45 10.54 12.70
N LEU A 65 1.86 11.70 12.98
CA LEU A 65 0.44 11.98 12.78
C LEU A 65 0.21 12.32 11.31
N GLY A 66 -0.32 11.36 10.55
CA GLY A 66 -0.66 11.56 9.14
C GLY A 66 -2.00 12.30 8.98
N PHE A 67 -1.99 13.45 8.30
CA PHE A 67 -3.23 14.11 7.87
C PHE A 67 -3.73 13.61 6.51
N GLY A 68 -2.95 12.79 5.82
CA GLY A 68 -3.35 12.26 4.52
C GLY A 68 -2.38 11.22 3.97
N ALA A 69 -2.63 10.81 2.74
CA ALA A 69 -1.77 9.94 1.96
C ALA A 69 -1.85 10.27 0.48
N ILE A 70 -0.75 10.03 -0.22
CA ILE A 70 -0.67 10.10 -1.68
C ILE A 70 -0.22 8.77 -2.24
N GLY A 71 -0.65 8.51 -3.47
CA GLY A 71 -0.27 7.35 -4.25
C GLY A 71 -0.07 7.70 -5.71
N GLU A 72 0.46 6.75 -6.45
CA GLU A 72 0.72 6.93 -7.88
C GLU A 72 -0.57 7.21 -8.67
N GLY A 73 -0.45 7.84 -9.84
CA GLY A 73 -1.60 8.20 -10.67
C GLY A 73 -2.39 9.41 -10.16
N GLY A 74 -1.77 10.29 -9.37
CA GLY A 74 -2.38 11.52 -8.88
C GLY A 74 -3.35 11.33 -7.71
N VAL A 75 -3.33 10.15 -7.08
CA VAL A 75 -4.20 9.87 -5.94
C VAL A 75 -3.75 10.69 -4.74
N ARG A 76 -4.68 11.46 -4.19
CA ARG A 76 -4.50 12.26 -2.99
C ARG A 76 -5.70 12.07 -2.07
N ILE A 77 -5.42 11.76 -0.81
CA ILE A 77 -6.41 11.53 0.23
C ILE A 77 -6.03 12.41 1.42
N ILE A 78 -6.94 13.28 1.83
CA ILE A 78 -6.75 14.22 2.95
C ILE A 78 -7.85 13.99 3.98
N SER A 79 -7.47 14.00 5.25
CA SER A 79 -8.39 13.99 6.38
C SER A 79 -8.63 15.41 6.85
N ASP A 80 -9.78 15.97 6.46
CA ASP A 80 -10.18 17.32 6.87
C ASP A 80 -10.29 17.46 8.40
N ASP A 81 -10.63 16.39 9.11
CA ASP A 81 -10.68 16.40 10.58
C ASP A 81 -9.29 16.65 11.19
N ILE A 82 -8.27 15.93 10.71
CA ILE A 82 -6.91 16.07 11.23
C ILE A 82 -6.34 17.43 10.84
N VAL A 83 -6.56 17.88 9.61
CA VAL A 83 -6.14 19.21 9.14
C VAL A 83 -6.70 20.31 10.05
N ARG A 84 -8.01 20.29 10.33
CA ARG A 84 -8.65 21.26 11.22
C ARG A 84 -8.11 21.19 12.65
N ARG A 85 -8.01 19.99 13.23
CA ARG A 85 -7.61 19.81 14.63
C ARG A 85 -6.14 20.11 14.89
N ALA A 86 -5.27 19.82 13.93
CA ALA A 86 -3.84 20.10 14.03
C ALA A 86 -3.48 21.52 13.55
N GLY A 87 -4.45 22.28 13.02
CA GLY A 87 -4.23 23.63 12.52
C GLY A 87 -3.24 23.68 11.35
N VAL A 88 -3.33 22.69 10.45
CA VAL A 88 -2.45 22.61 9.27
C VAL A 88 -2.94 23.61 8.24
N SER A 89 -2.08 24.55 7.84
CA SER A 89 -2.44 25.55 6.81
C SER A 89 -2.41 24.95 5.40
N ASP A 90 -3.08 25.58 4.44
CA ASP A 90 -3.00 25.16 3.04
C ASP A 90 -1.56 25.21 2.50
N SER A 91 -0.77 26.18 2.95
CA SER A 91 0.66 26.26 2.64
C SER A 91 1.45 25.09 3.21
N ASP A 92 1.14 24.64 4.42
CA ASP A 92 1.78 23.44 5.00
C ASP A 92 1.41 22.19 4.21
N ILE A 93 0.13 22.06 3.84
CA ILE A 93 -0.36 20.93 3.04
C ILE A 93 0.38 20.88 1.70
N ALA A 94 0.49 22.02 1.00
CA ALA A 94 1.17 22.11 -0.28
C ALA A 94 2.65 21.74 -0.16
N ALA A 95 3.36 22.28 0.85
CA ALA A 95 4.78 22.01 1.06
C ALA A 95 5.05 20.53 1.38
N VAL A 96 4.25 19.91 2.25
CA VAL A 96 4.38 18.48 2.57
C VAL A 96 4.05 17.62 1.35
N GLN A 97 2.99 17.96 0.62
CA GLN A 97 2.59 17.21 -0.56
C GLN A 97 3.67 17.25 -1.65
N GLU A 98 4.25 18.42 -1.95
CA GLU A 98 5.29 18.54 -2.97
C GLU A 98 6.51 17.67 -2.66
N ALA A 99 6.99 17.71 -1.40
CA ALA A 99 8.11 16.91 -0.95
C ALA A 99 7.82 15.40 -1.06
N GLU A 100 6.63 14.97 -0.61
CA GLU A 100 6.25 13.56 -0.64
C GLU A 100 5.94 13.07 -2.07
N GLU A 101 5.43 13.91 -2.97
CA GLU A 101 5.23 13.58 -4.38
C GLU A 101 6.55 13.38 -5.13
N ALA A 102 7.59 14.17 -4.81
CA ALA A 102 8.92 13.95 -5.35
C ALA A 102 9.50 12.61 -4.91
N GLU A 103 9.36 12.27 -3.62
CA GLU A 103 9.78 10.98 -3.06
C GLU A 103 8.99 9.80 -3.67
N LEU A 104 7.66 9.95 -3.79
CA LEU A 104 6.77 8.97 -4.40
C LEU A 104 7.23 8.63 -5.82
N ARG A 105 7.47 9.67 -6.65
CA ARG A 105 7.92 9.50 -8.04
C ARG A 105 9.30 8.82 -8.11
N ARG A 106 10.23 9.16 -7.20
CA ARG A 106 11.54 8.51 -7.15
C ARG A 106 11.42 7.02 -6.85
N ARG A 107 10.66 6.65 -5.81
CA ARG A 107 10.45 5.24 -5.42
C ARG A 107 9.68 4.44 -6.45
N ALA A 108 8.67 5.03 -7.07
CA ALA A 108 7.92 4.42 -8.15
C ALA A 108 8.85 4.00 -9.31
N ARG A 109 9.75 4.90 -9.72
CA ARG A 109 10.76 4.61 -10.74
C ARG A 109 11.76 3.56 -10.28
N GLU A 110 12.19 3.59 -9.02
CA GLU A 110 13.12 2.60 -8.47
C GLU A 110 12.54 1.18 -8.50
N PHE A 111 11.28 0.99 -8.11
CA PHE A 111 10.66 -0.35 -8.04
C PHE A 111 10.05 -0.82 -9.36
N ARG A 112 9.40 0.07 -10.11
CA ARG A 112 8.69 -0.30 -11.34
C ARG A 112 9.50 -0.04 -12.61
N GLY A 113 10.47 0.88 -12.57
CA GLY A 113 11.11 1.40 -13.77
C GLY A 113 10.10 2.11 -14.65
N ASP A 114 10.17 1.86 -15.96
CA ASP A 114 9.21 2.39 -16.95
C ASP A 114 8.03 1.43 -17.21
N ARG A 115 7.92 0.33 -16.48
CA ARG A 115 6.81 -0.61 -16.67
C ARG A 115 5.48 0.06 -16.30
N PRO A 116 4.41 -0.16 -17.08
CA PRO A 116 3.09 0.34 -16.72
C PRO A 116 2.56 -0.36 -15.46
N ARG A 117 1.66 0.32 -14.77
CA ARG A 117 0.98 -0.21 -13.59
C ARG A 117 -0.07 -1.24 -14.00
N VAL A 118 -0.30 -2.23 -13.16
CA VAL A 118 -1.45 -3.12 -13.34
C VAL A 118 -2.75 -2.36 -13.02
N PRO A 119 -3.74 -2.31 -13.93
CA PRO A 119 -5.03 -1.65 -13.68
C PRO A 119 -5.79 -2.31 -12.53
N LEU A 120 -6.46 -1.50 -11.70
CA LEU A 120 -7.20 -1.98 -10.53
C LEU A 120 -8.72 -1.83 -10.67
N ASP A 121 -9.19 -1.14 -11.72
CA ASP A 121 -10.59 -0.79 -11.91
C ASP A 121 -11.51 -2.03 -11.89
N GLY A 122 -12.43 -2.07 -10.93
CA GLY A 122 -13.38 -3.16 -10.75
C GLY A 122 -12.79 -4.46 -10.19
N ARG A 123 -11.50 -4.49 -9.84
CA ARG A 123 -10.79 -5.72 -9.43
C ARG A 123 -10.83 -5.94 -7.92
N THR A 124 -10.68 -7.20 -7.52
CA THR A 124 -10.24 -7.56 -6.17
C THR A 124 -8.74 -7.34 -6.06
N VAL A 125 -8.31 -6.55 -5.09
CA VAL A 125 -6.90 -6.20 -4.87
C VAL A 125 -6.43 -6.74 -3.54
N VAL A 126 -5.34 -7.51 -3.55
CA VAL A 126 -4.69 -8.04 -2.34
C VAL A 126 -3.44 -7.21 -2.07
N VAL A 127 -3.49 -6.35 -1.06
CA VAL A 127 -2.34 -5.58 -0.56
C VAL A 127 -1.58 -6.46 0.43
N VAL A 128 -0.29 -6.68 0.17
CA VAL A 128 0.57 -7.58 0.94
C VAL A 128 1.74 -6.83 1.56
N ASP A 129 1.97 -7.05 2.85
CA ASP A 129 3.17 -6.62 3.57
C ASP A 129 3.84 -7.80 4.30
N ASP A 130 5.10 -7.68 4.71
CA ASP A 130 5.79 -8.73 5.48
C ASP A 130 5.45 -8.71 6.98
N GLY A 131 4.85 -7.62 7.45
CA GLY A 131 4.26 -7.52 8.77
C GLY A 131 3.72 -6.11 9.02
N ILE A 132 2.88 -5.97 10.06
CA ILE A 132 2.36 -4.67 10.48
C ILE A 132 2.94 -4.32 11.85
N ALA A 133 3.48 -3.11 11.97
CA ALA A 133 3.80 -2.52 13.27
C ALA A 133 2.72 -1.52 13.71
N THR A 134 2.44 -0.49 12.91
CA THR A 134 1.45 0.56 13.22
C THR A 134 0.28 0.61 12.24
N GLY A 135 0.38 -0.09 11.11
CA GLY A 135 -0.66 -0.18 10.08
C GLY A 135 -0.81 1.05 9.19
N ALA A 136 -0.15 2.17 9.51
CA ALA A 136 -0.37 3.43 8.80
C ALA A 136 -0.05 3.35 7.30
N THR A 137 1.03 2.66 6.92
CA THR A 137 1.39 2.45 5.50
C THR A 137 0.40 1.52 4.81
N ALA A 138 -0.04 0.45 5.48
CA ALA A 138 -1.02 -0.49 4.95
C ALA A 138 -2.38 0.17 4.73
N LEU A 139 -2.82 1.03 5.66
CA LEU A 139 -4.03 1.83 5.52
C LEU A 139 -3.94 2.79 4.34
N ALA A 140 -2.82 3.51 4.18
CA ALA A 140 -2.57 4.38 3.04
C ALA A 140 -2.63 3.59 1.72
N ALA A 141 -2.00 2.43 1.64
CA ALA A 141 -2.05 1.56 0.46
C ALA A 141 -3.47 1.08 0.15
N CYS A 142 -4.23 0.65 1.15
CA CYS A 142 -5.62 0.24 0.94
C CYS A 142 -6.49 1.40 0.44
N ALA A 143 -6.31 2.59 1.00
CA ALA A 143 -7.06 3.76 0.59
C ALA A 143 -6.70 4.21 -0.84
N VAL A 144 -5.40 4.18 -1.18
CA VAL A 144 -4.93 4.46 -2.55
C VAL A 144 -5.45 3.43 -3.55
N ALA A 145 -5.43 2.13 -3.23
CA ALA A 145 -5.96 1.10 -4.11
C ALA A 145 -7.46 1.33 -4.42
N ARG A 146 -8.27 1.70 -3.41
CA ARG A 146 -9.68 2.05 -3.61
C ARG A 146 -9.85 3.28 -4.50
N ALA A 147 -9.06 4.32 -4.26
CA ALA A 147 -9.09 5.54 -5.08
C ALA A 147 -8.67 5.31 -6.55
N GLN A 148 -7.98 4.20 -6.82
CA GLN A 148 -7.60 3.74 -8.16
C GLN A 148 -8.61 2.76 -8.78
N GLY A 149 -9.81 2.67 -8.21
CA GLY A 149 -10.92 1.91 -8.80
C GLY A 149 -11.06 0.47 -8.31
N ALA A 150 -10.26 0.01 -7.34
CA ALA A 150 -10.42 -1.34 -6.77
C ALA A 150 -11.83 -1.53 -6.17
N ALA A 151 -12.55 -2.56 -6.61
CA ALA A 151 -13.89 -2.88 -6.11
C ALA A 151 -13.83 -3.47 -4.70
N HIS A 152 -12.84 -4.33 -4.45
CA HIS A 152 -12.59 -4.96 -3.17
C HIS A 152 -11.11 -4.89 -2.83
N VAL A 153 -10.79 -4.56 -1.58
CA VAL A 153 -9.41 -4.49 -1.10
C VAL A 153 -9.26 -5.40 0.11
N VAL A 154 -8.33 -6.36 0.00
CA VAL A 154 -7.95 -7.30 1.05
C VAL A 154 -6.53 -6.94 1.50
N LEU A 155 -6.35 -6.67 2.79
CA LEU A 155 -5.02 -6.54 3.38
C LEU A 155 -4.60 -7.92 3.91
N ALA A 156 -3.46 -8.43 3.44
CA ALA A 156 -2.95 -9.74 3.80
C ALA A 156 -1.54 -9.61 4.36
N VAL A 157 -1.36 -9.97 5.63
CA VAL A 157 -0.07 -9.86 6.31
C VAL A 157 0.19 -11.11 7.17
N PRO A 158 1.44 -11.61 7.24
CA PRO A 158 1.77 -12.78 8.06
C PRO A 158 1.69 -12.52 9.57
N VAL A 159 1.92 -11.28 10.01
CA VAL A 159 1.98 -10.90 11.42
C VAL A 159 1.52 -9.46 11.63
N ALA A 160 0.75 -9.24 12.69
CA ALA A 160 0.30 -7.93 13.16
C ALA A 160 0.15 -7.95 14.69
N PRO A 161 0.31 -6.80 15.38
CA PRO A 161 -0.06 -6.67 16.79
C PRO A 161 -1.57 -6.84 16.98
N PRO A 162 -2.01 -7.22 18.20
CA PRO A 162 -3.43 -7.32 18.55
C PRO A 162 -4.14 -5.97 18.55
#